data_AF-A0A8J9YWV1-F1
#
_entry.id   AF-A0A8J9YWV1-F1
#
_cell.length_a   1.000
_cell.length_b   1.000
_cell.length_c   1.000
_cell.angle_alpha   90.00
_cell.angle_beta   90.00
_cell.angle_gamma   90.00
#
_symmetry.space_group_name_H-M   'P 1'
#
loop_
_entity.id
_entity.type
_entity.pdbx_description
1 polymer ?
#
loop_
_entity_poly.entity_id
_entity_poly.type
_entity_poly.pdbx_seq_one_letter_code
_entity_poly.pdbx_strand_id
1 'polypeptide(L)'
;MMLLSSEGTVFGGGVVTVSLWVLLFVVVAKVITLVKKQRENARALGKFPGPQRHWLLGHVHKLQPPDETGGLKWTDEMSAEYVYGFPIWFGPVGYLNISHPEYAKTILATAEPKDDIVYRFVKPWIGDGLLVSHGQKWFRNRRLLTPAFHFGVLQPYTHLFSDSTNIMMANWKQLGAGASINVFEHVSLMTLDSMLKCALTVDSNCQVDSLSTTPNQLIRNAKPCPQRQTLSATPNLVRNTKPACPQHQTSLSAPPNQLVRNTKPACPQHQTSLSTTPNQLVRNTKPACPQHQTSLSTTPNQLVRNTKPACPQHQTSLSATPNQLVRNTKPACPQHQTSLSATPNQLVRNTKLTKQNPYVAAVYGLTNLTLQRFLLFPLHSDLIYYLTPMGYRFWRLCRVVHQHSETVIRDRREALKNEQLQDSGQRRKYLDFLDILLKTKDENGNGLSDAEIRDEVDTFMFEGHDTTASGLSWTLYNLARHPERQARCRQEARSVLGGRSEVTGTDLSNLPYITMCIKESMRLHTTVPGIARKLTKPITFPDGKSLPPGVRPVALPT
;
A
#
# COMPACT_ATOMS: atom_id res chain seq x y z
N MET A 1 -48.33 52.09 27.45
CA MET A 1 -47.37 51.58 28.44
C MET A 1 -47.57 50.07 28.52
N MET A 2 -46.52 49.32 28.17
CA MET A 2 -46.27 47.88 28.39
C MET A 2 -47.42 46.87 28.29
N LEU A 3 -47.39 46.08 27.22
CA LEU A 3 -47.63 44.63 27.25
C LEU A 3 -46.75 44.02 26.16
N LEU A 4 -45.73 43.24 26.53
CA LEU A 4 -45.14 42.15 25.73
C LEU A 4 -44.20 41.31 26.62
N SER A 5 -44.80 40.26 27.19
CA SER A 5 -44.30 38.89 27.32
C SER A 5 -42.79 38.64 27.48
N SER A 6 -42.39 38.16 28.66
CA SER A 6 -41.09 37.55 28.97
C SER A 6 -41.24 36.09 29.44
N GLU A 7 -41.94 35.24 28.68
CA GLU A 7 -42.14 33.82 29.06
C GLU A 7 -41.33 32.80 28.22
N GLY A 8 -40.44 33.25 27.33
CA GLY A 8 -39.74 32.37 26.39
C GLY A 8 -38.49 31.63 26.88
N THR A 9 -37.91 32.00 28.03
CA THR A 9 -36.54 31.58 28.41
C THR A 9 -36.46 30.46 29.45
N VAL A 10 -37.54 30.16 30.18
CA VAL A 10 -37.49 29.18 31.29
C VAL A 10 -37.68 27.73 30.81
N PHE A 11 -38.42 27.51 29.72
CA PHE A 11 -38.67 26.16 29.19
C PHE A 11 -37.44 25.51 28.52
N GLY A 12 -36.51 26.31 27.96
CA GLY A 12 -35.33 25.79 27.28
C GLY A 12 -34.28 25.16 28.21
N GLY A 13 -34.12 25.68 29.44
CA GLY A 13 -33.11 25.19 30.39
C GLY A 13 -33.42 23.82 30.98
N GLY A 14 -34.70 23.52 31.23
CA GLY A 14 -35.16 22.21 31.73
C GLY A 14 -34.95 21.09 30.71
N VAL A 15 -35.21 21.36 29.42
CA VAL A 15 -35.05 20.38 28.35
C VAL A 15 -33.57 20.06 28.10
N VAL A 16 -32.68 21.06 28.14
CA VAL A 16 -31.23 20.86 27.97
C VAL A 16 -30.65 20.06 29.13
N THR A 17 -31.03 20.36 30.37
CA THR A 17 -30.54 19.65 31.55
C THR A 17 -31.00 18.18 31.57
N VAL A 18 -32.29 17.91 31.30
CA VAL A 18 -32.80 16.54 31.17
C VAL A 18 -32.07 15.78 30.06
N SER A 19 -31.82 16.43 28.91
CA SER A 19 -31.07 15.82 27.79
C SER A 19 -29.64 15.45 28.17
N LEU A 20 -28.94 16.31 28.94
CA LEU A 20 -27.58 16.04 29.43
C LEU A 20 -27.56 14.88 30.44
N TRP A 21 -28.54 14.79 31.35
CA TRP A 21 -28.66 13.68 32.29
C TRP A 21 -28.98 12.35 31.60
N VAL A 22 -29.87 12.36 30.60
CA VAL A 22 -30.15 11.17 29.78
C VAL A 22 -28.89 10.74 29.02
N LEU A 23 -28.16 11.68 28.41
CA LEU A 23 -26.90 11.39 27.74
C LEU A 23 -25.87 10.79 28.71
N LEU A 24 -25.70 11.39 29.88
CA LEU A 24 -24.80 10.89 30.92
C LEU A 24 -25.19 9.48 31.37
N PHE A 25 -26.48 9.23 31.63
CA PHE A 25 -26.99 7.90 31.99
C PHE A 25 -26.68 6.87 30.90
N VAL A 26 -26.93 7.19 29.63
CA VAL A 26 -26.62 6.31 28.50
C VAL A 26 -25.12 6.04 28.39
N VAL A 27 -24.27 7.05 28.58
CA VAL A 27 -22.81 6.90 28.58
C VAL A 27 -22.37 5.99 29.73
N VAL A 28 -22.84 6.24 30.95
CA VAL A 28 -22.50 5.44 32.14
C VAL A 28 -22.97 4.00 31.98
N ALA A 29 -24.21 3.77 31.51
CA ALA A 29 -24.72 2.43 31.24
C ALA A 29 -23.89 1.68 30.19
N LYS A 30 -23.47 2.36 29.11
CA LYS A 30 -22.56 1.79 28.11
C LYS A 30 -21.19 1.46 28.70
N VAL A 31 -20.62 2.35 29.51
CA VAL A 31 -19.33 2.11 30.20
C VAL A 31 -19.43 0.92 31.13
N ILE A 32 -20.47 0.82 31.96
CA ILE A 32 -20.70 -0.33 32.85
C ILE A 32 -20.79 -1.63 32.04
N THR A 33 -21.55 -1.62 30.95
CA THR A 33 -21.72 -2.79 30.08
C THR A 33 -20.38 -3.21 29.44
N LEU A 34 -19.60 -2.25 28.96
CA LEU A 34 -18.26 -2.49 28.40
C LEU A 34 -17.30 -3.06 29.45
N VAL A 35 -17.29 -2.49 30.66
CA VAL A 35 -16.44 -2.97 31.77
C VAL A 35 -16.84 -4.38 32.19
N LYS A 36 -18.14 -4.69 32.28
CA LYS A 36 -18.64 -6.05 32.56
C LYS A 36 -18.16 -7.05 31.51
N LYS A 37 -18.40 -6.75 30.23
CA LYS A 37 -17.96 -7.59 29.10
C LYS A 37 -16.44 -7.78 29.08
N GLN A 38 -15.69 -6.72 29.40
CA GLN A 38 -14.23 -6.80 29.45
C GLN A 38 -13.74 -7.66 30.62
N ARG A 39 -14.38 -7.58 31.79
CA ARG A 39 -14.08 -8.47 32.93
C ARG A 39 -14.38 -9.92 32.61
N GLU A 40 -15.50 -10.20 31.94
CA GLU A 40 -15.85 -11.55 31.50
C GLU A 40 -14.83 -12.11 30.49
N ASN A 41 -14.46 -11.32 29.48
CA ASN A 41 -13.42 -11.71 28.52
C ASN A 41 -12.08 -11.95 29.22
N ALA A 42 -11.69 -11.11 30.17
CA ALA A 42 -10.46 -11.28 30.94
C ALA A 42 -10.48 -12.55 31.80
N ARG A 43 -11.61 -12.87 32.43
CA ARG A 43 -11.79 -14.13 33.18
C ARG A 43 -11.70 -15.35 32.26
N ALA A 44 -12.32 -15.30 31.08
CA ALA A 44 -12.27 -16.38 30.10
C ALA A 44 -10.86 -16.63 29.58
N LEU A 45 -10.14 -15.55 29.23
CA LEU A 45 -8.76 -15.61 28.74
C LEU A 45 -7.76 -15.95 29.86
N GLY A 46 -8.07 -15.64 31.12
CA GLY A 46 -7.24 -15.99 32.27
C GLY A 46 -7.13 -17.49 32.56
N LYS A 47 -7.92 -18.34 31.88
CA LYS A 47 -7.76 -19.81 31.90
C LYS A 47 -6.54 -20.29 31.11
N PHE A 48 -5.94 -19.41 30.30
CA PHE A 48 -4.80 -19.71 29.45
C PHE A 48 -3.55 -19.04 30.04
N PRO A 49 -2.42 -19.75 30.13
CA PRO A 49 -1.16 -19.15 30.55
C PRO A 49 -0.74 -18.10 29.51
N GLY A 50 -0.05 -17.05 29.95
CA GLY A 50 0.41 -16.01 29.04
C GLY A 50 1.21 -14.90 29.72
N PRO A 51 1.78 -13.99 28.92
CA PRO A 51 2.64 -12.94 29.42
C PRO A 51 1.88 -11.91 30.26
N GLN A 52 2.62 -11.23 31.14
CA GLN A 52 2.07 -10.12 31.92
C GLN A 52 1.71 -8.94 31.01
N ARG A 53 0.51 -8.39 31.20
CA ARG A 53 -0.01 -7.27 30.44
C ARG A 53 0.19 -5.94 31.17
N HIS A 54 0.51 -4.88 30.44
CA HIS A 54 0.46 -3.53 30.96
C HIS A 54 -1.00 -3.15 31.27
N TRP A 55 -1.25 -2.47 32.39
CA TRP A 55 -2.59 -2.16 32.90
C TRP A 55 -3.47 -1.41 31.89
N LEU A 56 -2.89 -0.46 31.13
CA LEU A 56 -3.57 0.29 30.07
C LEU A 56 -3.35 -0.27 28.65
N LEU A 57 -2.10 -0.41 28.22
CA LEU A 57 -1.73 -0.73 26.84
C LEU A 57 -1.83 -2.23 26.48
N GLY A 58 -2.04 -3.12 27.45
CA GLY A 58 -1.95 -4.56 27.20
C GLY A 58 -0.54 -4.94 26.75
N HIS A 59 -0.42 -5.54 25.57
CA HIS A 59 0.84 -5.98 24.94
C HIS A 59 1.28 -5.12 23.75
N VAL A 60 0.60 -4.02 23.44
CA VAL A 60 0.92 -3.17 22.26
C VAL A 60 2.38 -2.72 22.24
N HIS A 61 2.93 -2.35 23.40
CA HIS A 61 4.32 -1.94 23.58
C HIS A 61 5.37 -3.03 23.28
N LYS A 62 4.95 -4.31 23.23
CA LYS A 62 5.80 -5.44 22.82
C LYS A 62 5.73 -5.68 21.30
N LEU A 63 4.59 -5.34 20.68
CA LEU A 63 4.33 -5.56 19.26
C LEU A 63 4.85 -4.44 18.36
N GLN A 64 5.01 -3.23 18.91
CA GLN A 64 5.67 -2.11 18.24
C GLN A 64 6.87 -1.63 19.07
N PRO A 65 7.97 -2.41 19.10
CA PRO A 65 9.19 -1.92 19.72
C PRO A 65 9.75 -0.73 18.92
N PRO A 66 10.50 0.19 19.57
CA PRO A 66 11.03 1.39 18.93
C PRO A 66 11.94 1.16 17.71
N ASP A 67 12.42 -0.07 17.50
CA ASP A 67 13.30 -0.50 16.41
C ASP A 67 12.56 -1.20 15.25
N GLU A 68 11.22 -1.21 15.26
CA GLU A 68 10.31 -1.69 14.19
C GLU A 68 10.50 -3.17 13.75
N THR A 69 11.29 -3.98 14.45
CA THR A 69 11.63 -5.36 14.01
C THR A 69 11.21 -6.47 14.98
N GLY A 70 10.75 -6.15 16.19
CA GLY A 70 10.56 -7.16 17.24
C GLY A 70 9.14 -7.69 17.46
N GLY A 71 8.10 -7.18 16.79
CA GLY A 71 6.71 -7.57 17.08
C GLY A 71 6.38 -9.03 16.79
N LEU A 72 6.74 -9.51 15.58
CA LEU A 72 6.57 -10.92 15.19
C LEU A 72 7.54 -11.84 15.96
N LYS A 73 8.77 -11.38 16.17
CA LYS A 73 9.74 -12.13 16.97
C LYS A 73 9.25 -12.37 18.39
N TRP A 74 8.65 -11.36 19.02
CA TRP A 74 8.05 -11.51 20.35
C TRP A 74 6.88 -12.49 20.32
N THR A 75 6.02 -12.47 19.28
CA THR A 75 4.95 -13.47 19.18
C THR A 75 5.48 -14.88 19.01
N ASP A 76 6.58 -15.08 18.27
CA ASP A 76 7.23 -16.39 18.10
C ASP A 76 7.81 -16.90 19.44
N GLU A 77 8.49 -16.02 20.19
CA GLU A 77 9.01 -16.33 21.53
C GLU A 77 7.87 -16.74 22.49
N MET A 78 6.75 -16.02 22.47
CA MET A 78 5.57 -16.36 23.28
C MET A 78 4.89 -17.66 22.82
N SER A 79 4.85 -17.94 21.52
CA SER A 79 4.31 -19.20 21.00
C SER A 79 5.19 -20.40 21.36
N ALA A 80 6.51 -20.22 21.45
CA ALA A 80 7.43 -21.25 21.93
C ALA A 80 7.24 -21.53 23.44
N GLU A 81 6.98 -20.50 24.24
CA GLU A 81 6.73 -20.64 25.69
C GLU A 81 5.32 -21.21 25.98
N TYR A 82 4.30 -20.72 25.30
CA TYR A 82 2.90 -21.08 25.49
C TYR A 82 2.35 -21.87 24.30
N VAL A 83 2.87 -23.09 24.14
CA VAL A 83 2.70 -23.97 22.97
C VAL A 83 1.30 -23.97 22.34
N TYR A 84 0.24 -24.15 23.13
CA TYR A 84 -1.13 -24.19 22.61
C TYR A 84 -1.69 -22.82 22.21
N GLY A 85 -1.34 -21.79 22.96
CA GLY A 85 -1.84 -20.45 22.80
C GLY A 85 -1.81 -19.65 24.10
N PHE A 86 -1.82 -18.33 23.95
CA PHE A 86 -1.72 -17.37 25.05
C PHE A 86 -2.63 -16.16 24.82
N PRO A 87 -3.13 -15.51 25.88
CA PRO A 87 -3.90 -14.28 25.75
C PRO A 87 -3.01 -13.12 25.27
N ILE A 88 -3.47 -12.41 24.24
CA ILE A 88 -2.85 -11.19 23.72
C ILE A 88 -3.81 -10.00 23.82
N TRP A 89 -3.32 -8.85 24.30
CA TRP A 89 -4.16 -7.70 24.64
C TRP A 89 -3.77 -6.44 23.87
N PHE A 90 -4.75 -5.80 23.23
CA PHE A 90 -4.65 -4.51 22.56
C PHE A 90 -5.43 -3.47 23.38
N GLY A 91 -4.78 -2.94 24.41
CA GLY A 91 -5.45 -2.23 25.49
C GLY A 91 -6.55 -3.08 26.14
N PRO A 92 -7.82 -2.65 26.14
CA PRO A 92 -8.92 -3.40 26.74
C PRO A 92 -9.39 -4.62 25.94
N VAL A 93 -8.98 -4.75 24.68
CA VAL A 93 -9.44 -5.82 23.77
C VAL A 93 -8.48 -7.01 23.87
N GLY A 94 -8.98 -8.15 24.31
CA GLY A 94 -8.22 -9.40 24.41
C GLY A 94 -8.58 -10.38 23.30
N TYR A 95 -7.55 -11.06 22.79
CA TYR A 95 -7.64 -12.21 21.89
C TYR A 95 -6.96 -13.42 22.55
N LEU A 96 -7.37 -14.64 22.18
CA LEU A 96 -6.54 -15.83 22.42
C LEU A 96 -5.68 -16.04 21.18
N ASN A 97 -4.37 -15.82 21.30
CA ASN A 97 -3.42 -16.21 20.29
C ASN A 97 -3.32 -17.73 20.24
N ILE A 98 -3.47 -18.33 19.06
CA ILE A 98 -3.39 -19.77 18.84
C ILE A 98 -2.17 -20.07 17.98
N SER A 99 -1.32 -20.95 18.49
CA SER A 99 -0.04 -21.36 17.89
C SER A 99 0.06 -22.87 17.65
N HIS A 100 -0.92 -23.66 18.09
CA HIS A 100 -0.89 -25.12 17.93
C HIS A 100 -1.93 -25.63 16.90
N PRO A 101 -1.56 -26.57 16.02
CA PRO A 101 -2.45 -27.08 14.95
C PRO A 101 -3.79 -27.60 15.45
N GLU A 102 -3.82 -28.33 16.56
CA GLU A 102 -5.07 -28.86 17.12
C GLU A 102 -6.05 -27.76 17.57
N TYR A 103 -5.54 -26.69 18.21
CA TYR A 103 -6.37 -25.53 18.55
C TYR A 103 -6.83 -24.78 17.31
N ALA A 104 -5.93 -24.61 16.34
CA ALA A 104 -6.25 -23.96 15.08
C ALA A 104 -7.37 -24.73 14.35
N LYS A 105 -7.29 -26.07 14.30
CA LYS A 105 -8.33 -26.94 13.75
C LYS A 105 -9.65 -26.78 14.49
N THR A 106 -9.64 -26.75 15.83
CA THR A 106 -10.85 -26.55 16.64
C THR A 106 -11.59 -25.27 16.27
N ILE A 107 -10.89 -24.17 15.98
CA ILE A 107 -11.51 -22.90 15.57
C ILE A 107 -11.83 -22.88 14.06
N LEU A 108 -10.84 -23.17 13.21
CA LEU A 108 -10.92 -22.95 11.76
C LEU A 108 -11.82 -23.96 11.04
N ALA A 109 -12.12 -25.11 11.66
CA ALA A 109 -13.12 -26.05 11.15
C ALA A 109 -14.58 -25.59 11.38
N THR A 110 -14.78 -24.51 12.15
CA THR A 110 -16.12 -23.98 12.44
C THR A 110 -16.55 -22.91 11.42
N ALA A 111 -17.86 -22.64 11.38
CA ALA A 111 -18.45 -21.55 10.61
C ALA A 111 -18.50 -20.22 11.38
N GLU A 112 -17.68 -20.05 12.43
CA GLU A 112 -17.67 -18.84 13.25
C GLU A 112 -17.36 -17.60 12.38
N PRO A 113 -18.07 -16.46 12.57
CA PRO A 113 -17.82 -15.29 11.76
C PRO A 113 -16.43 -14.72 12.02
N LYS A 114 -15.96 -13.95 11.04
CA LYS A 114 -14.75 -13.14 11.15
C LYS A 114 -14.91 -12.14 12.30
N ASP A 115 -13.80 -11.75 12.92
CA ASP A 115 -13.89 -10.85 14.06
C ASP A 115 -14.50 -9.48 13.69
N ASP A 116 -15.28 -8.91 14.60
CA ASP A 116 -16.04 -7.68 14.35
C ASP A 116 -15.25 -6.39 14.61
N ILE A 117 -13.96 -6.49 14.92
CA ILE A 117 -13.10 -5.33 15.18
C ILE A 117 -12.22 -5.06 13.96
N VAL A 118 -11.35 -6.01 13.59
CA VAL A 118 -10.39 -5.81 12.48
C VAL A 118 -11.12 -5.69 11.16
N TYR A 119 -12.06 -6.61 10.88
CA TYR A 119 -12.80 -6.61 9.62
C TYR A 119 -13.72 -5.38 9.46
N ARG A 120 -14.16 -4.78 10.57
CA ARG A 120 -14.89 -3.50 10.55
C ARG A 120 -14.00 -2.34 10.10
N PHE A 121 -12.70 -2.37 10.40
CA PHE A 121 -11.78 -1.30 10.02
C PHE A 121 -11.45 -1.30 8.53
N VAL A 122 -11.41 -2.46 7.89
CA VAL A 122 -11.18 -2.58 6.44
C VAL A 122 -12.44 -2.40 5.62
N LYS A 123 -13.64 -2.61 6.18
CA LYS A 123 -14.92 -2.50 5.46
C LYS A 123 -15.11 -1.19 4.67
N PRO A 124 -14.72 0.01 5.15
CA PRO A 124 -14.86 1.25 4.35
C PRO A 124 -13.86 1.34 3.19
N TRP A 125 -12.84 0.48 3.17
CA TRP A 125 -11.91 0.34 2.06
C TRP A 125 -12.43 -0.70 1.07
N ILE A 126 -12.62 -1.95 1.49
CA ILE A 126 -12.92 -3.06 0.57
C ILE A 126 -14.41 -3.42 0.47
N GLY A 127 -15.27 -2.69 1.18
CA GLY A 127 -16.70 -2.94 1.17
C GLY A 127 -17.12 -4.19 1.95
N ASP A 128 -18.36 -4.63 1.72
CA ASP A 128 -18.97 -5.82 2.31
C ASP A 128 -18.90 -7.03 1.35
N GLY A 129 -17.73 -7.22 0.72
CA GLY A 129 -17.42 -8.32 -0.20
C GLY A 129 -17.09 -9.65 0.50
N LEU A 130 -16.53 -10.61 -0.23
CA LEU A 130 -16.30 -11.98 0.26
C LEU A 130 -15.43 -12.05 1.54
N LEU A 131 -14.46 -11.15 1.67
CA LEU A 131 -13.59 -11.07 2.85
C LEU A 131 -14.30 -10.56 4.09
N VAL A 132 -15.32 -9.71 3.99
CA VAL A 132 -15.93 -9.06 5.17
C VAL A 132 -17.32 -9.61 5.47
N SER A 133 -18.06 -9.99 4.43
CA SER A 133 -19.41 -10.54 4.55
C SER A 133 -19.46 -11.82 5.40
N HIS A 134 -20.66 -12.11 5.92
CA HIS A 134 -20.98 -13.27 6.74
C HIS A 134 -22.41 -13.77 6.42
N GLY A 135 -22.76 -14.95 6.94
CA GLY A 135 -24.11 -15.53 6.82
C GLY A 135 -24.52 -15.81 5.37
N GLN A 136 -25.80 -15.58 5.06
CA GLN A 136 -26.40 -15.89 3.76
C GLN A 136 -25.79 -15.08 2.61
N LYS A 137 -25.46 -13.80 2.84
CA LYS A 137 -24.80 -12.96 1.84
C LYS A 137 -23.44 -13.56 1.44
N TRP A 138 -22.63 -13.94 2.42
CA TRP A 138 -21.34 -14.59 2.15
C TRP A 138 -21.51 -15.90 1.37
N PHE A 139 -22.47 -16.74 1.77
CA PHE A 139 -22.71 -18.02 1.09
C PHE A 139 -23.13 -17.82 -0.37
N ARG A 140 -24.06 -16.88 -0.63
CA ARG A 140 -24.50 -16.49 -1.97
C ARG A 140 -23.32 -16.01 -2.81
N ASN A 141 -22.55 -15.03 -2.32
CA ASN A 141 -21.42 -14.46 -3.05
C ASN A 141 -20.31 -15.50 -3.28
N ARG A 142 -20.03 -16.37 -2.29
CA ARG A 142 -19.08 -17.48 -2.42
C ARG A 142 -19.50 -18.46 -3.51
N ARG A 143 -20.77 -18.88 -3.52
CA ARG A 143 -21.32 -19.79 -4.54
C ARG A 143 -21.22 -19.16 -5.92
N LEU A 144 -21.53 -17.87 -6.04
CA LEU A 144 -21.45 -17.11 -7.28
C LEU A 144 -20.02 -17.03 -7.82
N LEU A 145 -19.03 -16.76 -6.97
CA LEU A 145 -17.66 -16.46 -7.38
C LEU A 145 -16.73 -17.68 -7.48
N THR A 146 -17.06 -18.80 -6.82
CA THR A 146 -16.22 -20.01 -6.85
C THR A 146 -15.93 -20.52 -8.27
N PRO A 147 -16.87 -20.51 -9.24
CA PRO A 147 -16.60 -20.90 -10.62
C PRO A 147 -15.49 -20.10 -11.32
N ALA A 148 -15.24 -18.85 -10.91
CA ALA A 148 -14.16 -18.00 -11.46
C ALA A 148 -12.75 -18.58 -11.20
N PHE A 149 -12.63 -19.50 -10.24
CA PHE A 149 -11.37 -20.14 -9.85
C PHE A 149 -11.29 -21.60 -10.31
N HIS A 150 -12.20 -22.03 -11.18
CA HIS A 150 -12.13 -23.36 -11.75
C HIS A 150 -10.90 -23.49 -12.66
N PHE A 151 -10.26 -24.67 -12.68
CA PHE A 151 -9.03 -24.89 -13.47
C PHE A 151 -9.19 -24.53 -14.96
N GLY A 152 -10.37 -24.75 -15.54
CA GLY A 152 -10.69 -24.34 -16.91
C GLY A 152 -10.67 -22.82 -17.17
N VAL A 153 -10.84 -21.99 -16.13
CA VAL A 153 -10.65 -20.53 -16.18
C VAL A 153 -9.16 -20.17 -15.99
N LEU A 154 -8.49 -20.85 -15.06
CA LEU A 154 -7.12 -20.52 -14.65
C LEU A 154 -6.05 -20.97 -15.67
N GLN A 155 -6.28 -22.05 -16.41
CA GLN A 155 -5.29 -22.60 -17.34
C GLN A 155 -4.86 -21.57 -18.42
N PRO A 156 -5.79 -20.83 -19.09
CA PRO A 156 -5.44 -19.74 -20.00
C PRO A 156 -4.63 -18.60 -19.36
N TYR A 157 -4.78 -18.34 -18.05
CA TYR A 157 -4.09 -17.24 -17.37
C TYR A 157 -2.57 -17.42 -17.32
N THR A 158 -2.05 -18.63 -17.54
CA THR A 158 -0.59 -18.88 -17.58
C THR A 158 0.14 -18.03 -18.62
N HIS A 159 -0.50 -17.76 -19.75
CA HIS A 159 0.03 -16.84 -20.76
C HIS A 159 0.08 -15.40 -20.25
N LEU A 160 -1.01 -14.94 -19.62
CA LEU A 160 -1.09 -13.58 -19.06
C LEU A 160 -0.09 -13.36 -17.91
N PHE A 161 0.14 -14.38 -17.09
CA PHE A 161 1.21 -14.36 -16.08
C PHE A 161 2.60 -14.23 -16.71
N SER A 162 2.83 -14.96 -17.80
CA SER A 162 4.10 -14.88 -18.56
C SER A 162 4.28 -13.49 -19.16
N ASP A 163 3.23 -12.90 -19.75
CA ASP A 163 3.27 -11.55 -20.33
C ASP A 163 3.58 -10.49 -19.28
N SER A 164 2.86 -10.47 -18.16
CA SER A 164 3.14 -9.54 -17.06
C SER A 164 4.56 -9.74 -16.49
N THR A 165 5.04 -10.98 -16.38
CA THR A 165 6.40 -11.28 -15.91
C THR A 165 7.45 -10.78 -16.92
N ASN A 166 7.21 -10.96 -18.22
CA ASN A 166 8.11 -10.51 -19.28
C ASN A 166 8.26 -8.97 -19.28
N ILE A 167 7.18 -8.23 -19.03
CA ILE A 167 7.23 -6.77 -18.86
C ILE A 167 8.11 -6.40 -17.65
N MET A 168 7.92 -7.05 -16.50
CA MET A 168 8.76 -6.83 -15.32
C MET A 168 10.24 -7.13 -15.60
N MET A 169 10.52 -8.24 -16.28
CA MET A 169 11.88 -8.66 -16.65
C MET A 169 12.52 -7.69 -17.65
N ALA A 170 11.75 -7.14 -18.59
CA ALA A 170 12.22 -6.10 -19.51
C ALA A 170 12.61 -4.82 -18.74
N ASN A 171 11.81 -4.43 -17.74
CA ASN A 171 12.12 -3.31 -16.87
C ASN A 171 13.41 -3.55 -16.06
N TRP A 172 13.62 -4.77 -15.53
CA TRP A 172 14.85 -5.11 -14.82
C TRP A 172 16.09 -5.07 -15.71
N LYS A 173 15.99 -5.51 -16.98
CA LYS A 173 17.11 -5.42 -17.94
C LYS A 173 17.56 -3.98 -18.18
N GLN A 174 16.66 -3.00 -18.10
CA GLN A 174 16.99 -1.57 -18.27
C GLN A 174 17.72 -0.96 -17.07
N LEU A 175 17.71 -1.60 -15.89
CA LEU A 175 18.34 -1.05 -14.68
C LEU A 175 19.88 -1.20 -14.68
N GLY A 176 20.43 -1.98 -15.62
CA GLY A 176 21.87 -2.21 -15.75
C GLY A 176 22.38 -3.34 -14.85
N ALA A 177 23.49 -3.96 -15.25
CA ALA A 177 24.12 -5.03 -14.48
C ALA A 177 24.69 -4.51 -13.15
N GLY A 178 24.48 -5.25 -12.06
CA GLY A 178 25.02 -4.94 -10.72
C GLY A 178 24.15 -4.01 -9.86
N ALA A 179 23.00 -3.55 -10.34
CA ALA A 179 22.08 -2.74 -9.54
C ALA A 179 21.30 -3.61 -8.52
N SER A 180 21.35 -3.24 -7.25
CA SER A 180 20.44 -3.78 -6.22
C SER A 180 19.07 -3.13 -6.33
N ILE A 181 18.02 -3.94 -6.33
CA ILE A 181 16.63 -3.50 -6.47
C ILE A 181 15.79 -3.91 -5.27
N ASN A 182 14.79 -3.09 -4.91
CA ASN A 182 13.72 -3.53 -4.03
C ASN A 182 12.71 -4.33 -4.86
N VAL A 183 12.78 -5.66 -4.80
CA VAL A 183 11.93 -6.54 -5.62
C VAL A 183 10.44 -6.35 -5.37
N PHE A 184 10.04 -5.97 -4.15
CA PHE A 184 8.64 -5.90 -3.76
C PHE A 184 7.84 -4.88 -4.57
N GLU A 185 8.44 -3.72 -4.90
CA GLU A 185 7.76 -2.70 -5.72
C GLU A 185 7.47 -3.21 -7.14
N HIS A 186 8.44 -3.88 -7.76
CA HIS A 186 8.30 -4.43 -9.10
C HIS A 186 7.33 -5.62 -9.14
N VAL A 187 7.46 -6.53 -8.17
CA VAL A 187 6.61 -7.71 -8.05
C VAL A 187 5.17 -7.31 -7.75
N SER A 188 4.94 -6.28 -6.92
CA SER A 188 3.59 -5.75 -6.64
C SER A 188 2.90 -5.20 -7.90
N LEU A 189 3.62 -4.47 -8.75
CA LEU A 189 3.07 -4.01 -10.02
C LEU A 189 2.80 -5.18 -10.98
N MET A 190 3.68 -6.18 -11.01
CA MET A 190 3.51 -7.36 -11.85
C MET A 190 2.29 -8.18 -11.42
N THR A 191 2.09 -8.42 -10.13
CA THR A 191 0.92 -9.17 -9.63
C THR A 191 -0.37 -8.38 -9.81
N LEU A 192 -0.34 -7.05 -9.65
CA LEU A 192 -1.49 -6.20 -9.95
C LEU A 192 -1.87 -6.30 -11.43
N ASP A 193 -0.89 -6.15 -12.32
CA ASP A 193 -1.09 -6.26 -13.78
C ASP A 193 -1.65 -7.63 -14.18
N SER A 194 -1.08 -8.70 -13.64
CA SER A 194 -1.55 -10.07 -13.87
C SER A 194 -2.99 -10.25 -13.40
N MET A 195 -3.33 -9.80 -12.19
CA MET A 195 -4.69 -9.92 -11.65
C MET A 195 -5.70 -9.11 -12.46
N LEU A 196 -5.36 -7.88 -12.86
CA LEU A 196 -6.20 -7.04 -13.72
C LEU A 196 -6.47 -7.69 -15.07
N LYS A 197 -5.45 -8.23 -15.73
CA LYS A 197 -5.58 -8.93 -17.02
C LYS A 197 -6.42 -10.19 -16.92
N CYS A 198 -6.19 -11.00 -15.88
CA CYS A 198 -6.84 -12.30 -15.72
C CYS A 198 -8.28 -12.15 -15.22
N ALA A 199 -8.46 -11.60 -14.02
CA ALA A 199 -9.74 -11.63 -13.32
C ALA A 199 -10.68 -10.51 -13.74
N LEU A 200 -10.13 -9.34 -14.10
CA LEU A 200 -10.92 -8.15 -14.43
C LEU A 200 -10.94 -7.86 -15.94
N THR A 201 -10.17 -8.61 -16.75
CA THR A 201 -10.08 -8.44 -18.19
C THR A 201 -9.70 -7.01 -18.59
N VAL A 202 -8.80 -6.37 -17.83
CA VAL A 202 -8.31 -5.01 -18.06
C VAL A 202 -6.80 -5.01 -18.27
N ASP A 203 -6.35 -4.41 -19.36
CA ASP A 203 -4.93 -4.09 -19.56
C ASP A 203 -4.62 -2.70 -18.99
N SER A 204 -3.95 -2.68 -17.85
CA SER A 204 -3.70 -1.45 -17.09
C SER A 204 -2.42 -0.73 -17.48
N ASN A 205 -1.49 -1.42 -18.17
CA ASN A 205 -0.12 -0.95 -18.39
C ASN A 205 0.60 -0.44 -17.13
N CYS A 206 0.17 -0.87 -15.93
CA CYS A 206 0.60 -0.27 -14.66
C CYS A 206 2.09 -0.45 -14.37
N GLN A 207 2.74 -1.43 -15.00
CA GLN A 207 4.18 -1.65 -14.93
C GLN A 207 4.97 -0.64 -15.79
N VAL A 208 4.42 -0.18 -16.91
CA VAL A 208 5.08 0.70 -17.90
C VAL A 208 4.88 2.17 -17.56
N ASP A 209 3.72 2.55 -17.03
CA ASP A 209 3.41 3.93 -16.61
C ASP A 209 4.27 4.45 -15.45
N SER A 210 4.90 3.54 -14.71
CA SER A 210 5.90 3.88 -13.69
C SER A 210 7.23 4.36 -14.30
N LEU A 211 7.46 4.04 -15.58
CA LEU A 211 8.67 4.31 -16.37
C LEU A 211 8.43 5.26 -17.57
N SER A 212 7.20 5.43 -18.04
CA SER A 212 6.86 6.28 -19.20
C SER A 212 7.08 7.77 -18.89
N THR A 213 8.23 8.28 -19.33
CA THR A 213 8.48 9.70 -19.51
C THR A 213 8.61 9.96 -21.02
N THR A 214 7.50 9.99 -21.73
CA THR A 214 7.41 10.62 -23.06
C THR A 214 6.26 11.62 -23.01
N PRO A 215 6.55 12.94 -22.98
CA PRO A 215 5.52 13.96 -22.92
C PRO A 215 5.04 14.27 -24.33
N ASN A 216 4.08 13.51 -24.84
CA ASN A 216 3.26 13.96 -25.97
C ASN A 216 1.80 13.97 -25.53
N GLN A 217 1.34 15.13 -25.05
CA GLN A 217 0.14 15.78 -25.59
C GLN A 217 0.00 17.22 -25.08
N LEU A 218 0.00 18.13 -26.07
CA LEU A 218 -0.68 19.44 -26.15
C LEU A 218 -0.16 20.65 -25.36
N ILE A 219 0.57 21.56 -26.04
CA ILE A 219 0.40 23.04 -25.89
C ILE A 219 0.60 23.73 -27.25
N ARG A 220 -0.37 24.55 -27.69
CA ARG A 220 -0.33 25.43 -28.88
C ARG A 220 0.32 26.80 -28.58
N ASN A 221 1.11 27.27 -29.56
CA ASN A 221 1.45 28.64 -30.02
C ASN A 221 1.84 29.79 -29.06
N ALA A 222 3.02 30.39 -29.29
CA ALA A 222 3.27 31.84 -29.31
C ALA A 222 4.62 32.22 -30.00
N LYS A 223 4.67 33.35 -30.73
CA LYS A 223 5.81 33.94 -31.49
C LYS A 223 6.49 35.13 -30.73
N PRO A 224 7.67 35.66 -31.14
CA PRO A 224 8.73 36.22 -30.25
C PRO A 224 9.16 37.72 -30.45
N CYS A 225 9.93 38.34 -29.50
CA CYS A 225 11.10 39.31 -29.61
C CYS A 225 11.43 40.09 -28.27
N PRO A 226 12.53 40.90 -28.04
CA PRO A 226 13.99 40.63 -27.88
C PRO A 226 14.73 41.06 -26.54
N GLN A 227 15.93 40.47 -26.36
CA GLN A 227 17.23 40.59 -25.61
C GLN A 227 17.62 41.56 -24.42
N ARG A 228 18.18 40.90 -23.36
CA ARG A 228 19.33 41.19 -22.42
C ARG A 228 19.24 42.27 -21.29
N GLN A 229 19.50 41.89 -20.02
CA GLN A 229 19.74 42.79 -18.87
C GLN A 229 20.81 42.24 -17.90
N THR A 230 21.65 43.12 -17.35
CA THR A 230 22.67 42.85 -16.31
C THR A 230 22.27 43.60 -15.03
N LEU A 231 22.24 42.95 -13.86
CA LEU A 231 21.89 43.58 -12.58
C LEU A 231 23.15 43.80 -11.72
N SER A 232 23.42 45.05 -11.32
CA SER A 232 24.66 45.48 -10.66
C SER A 232 24.55 45.76 -9.15
N ALA A 233 23.47 45.35 -8.46
CA ALA A 233 23.32 45.57 -7.02
C ALA A 233 22.87 44.30 -6.25
N THR A 234 23.39 44.12 -5.04
CA THR A 234 23.28 42.93 -4.16
C THR A 234 22.04 42.97 -3.22
N PRO A 235 21.03 42.11 -3.39
CA PRO A 235 19.91 42.00 -2.44
C PRO A 235 20.15 40.90 -1.39
N ASN A 236 19.75 41.14 -0.13
CA ASN A 236 19.85 40.17 0.98
C ASN A 236 18.95 38.92 0.82
N LEU A 237 17.97 38.96 -0.09
CA LEU A 237 16.99 37.90 -0.31
C LEU A 237 16.57 37.91 -1.80
N VAL A 238 16.71 36.77 -2.49
CA VAL A 238 16.23 36.61 -3.87
C VAL A 238 15.06 35.64 -3.91
N ARG A 239 13.89 36.12 -4.35
CA ARG A 239 12.66 35.33 -4.53
C ARG A 239 12.04 35.60 -5.90
N ASN A 240 11.43 34.57 -6.49
CA ASN A 240 10.50 34.68 -7.62
C ASN A 240 11.04 35.39 -8.88
N THR A 241 12.29 35.13 -9.26
CA THR A 241 12.83 35.62 -10.54
C THR A 241 12.45 34.67 -11.69
N LYS A 242 11.94 35.25 -12.78
CA LYS A 242 11.47 34.52 -13.98
C LYS A 242 11.96 35.20 -15.28
N PRO A 243 13.27 35.25 -15.55
CA PRO A 243 13.78 35.81 -16.79
C PRO A 243 13.52 34.87 -17.98
N ALA A 244 13.19 35.45 -19.13
CA ALA A 244 13.01 34.75 -20.41
C ALA A 244 13.81 35.50 -21.49
N CYS A 245 14.93 34.93 -21.95
CA CYS A 245 15.79 35.46 -23.01
C CYS A 245 16.47 34.32 -23.80
N PRO A 246 16.94 34.52 -25.05
CA PRO A 246 17.49 33.44 -25.89
C PRO A 246 18.82 32.85 -25.37
N GLN A 247 19.63 33.66 -24.70
CA GLN A 247 20.81 33.23 -23.94
C GLN A 247 20.86 34.07 -22.67
N HIS A 248 20.93 33.42 -21.52
CA HIS A 248 21.00 34.11 -20.23
C HIS A 248 22.17 33.55 -19.43
N GLN A 249 23.14 34.41 -19.18
CA GLN A 249 24.26 34.13 -18.30
C GLN A 249 24.03 34.93 -17.02
N THR A 250 23.93 34.24 -15.88
CA THR A 250 23.88 34.90 -14.58
C THR A 250 25.24 34.73 -13.92
N SER A 251 26.07 35.78 -13.95
CA SER A 251 27.22 35.90 -13.07
C SER A 251 26.81 36.80 -11.90
N LEU A 252 26.78 36.24 -10.69
CA LEU A 252 26.71 37.05 -9.47
C LEU A 252 28.16 37.26 -9.01
N SER A 253 28.63 38.51 -9.03
CA SER A 253 29.97 38.85 -8.53
C SER A 253 30.07 38.74 -7.00
N ALA A 254 28.95 38.72 -6.27
CA ALA A 254 28.87 38.49 -4.83
C ALA A 254 27.57 37.76 -4.42
N PRO A 255 27.60 36.80 -3.47
CA PRO A 255 26.42 36.02 -3.08
C PRO A 255 25.47 36.78 -2.12
N PRO A 256 24.14 36.50 -2.16
CA PRO A 256 23.19 36.96 -1.14
C PRO A 256 23.40 36.18 0.17
N ASN A 257 23.48 36.86 1.31
CA ASN A 257 23.98 36.28 2.57
C ASN A 257 23.11 35.21 3.26
N GLN A 258 21.85 34.96 2.86
CA GLN A 258 20.96 34.10 3.69
C GLN A 258 20.07 33.08 2.95
N LEU A 259 19.41 33.39 1.83
CA LEU A 259 18.40 32.47 1.26
C LEU A 259 18.07 32.71 -0.23
N VAL A 260 18.05 31.62 -1.01
CA VAL A 260 17.52 31.60 -2.40
C VAL A 260 16.35 30.61 -2.49
N ARG A 261 15.18 31.08 -2.94
CA ARG A 261 13.97 30.24 -3.12
C ARG A 261 13.24 30.59 -4.42
N ASN A 262 12.67 29.56 -5.06
CA ASN A 262 11.71 29.69 -6.17
C ASN A 262 12.23 30.46 -7.40
N THR A 263 13.40 30.09 -7.92
CA THR A 263 13.90 30.60 -9.21
C THR A 263 13.50 29.66 -10.35
N LYS A 264 12.98 30.22 -11.45
CA LYS A 264 12.44 29.45 -12.58
C LYS A 264 12.89 30.04 -13.92
N PRO A 265 14.19 29.96 -14.27
CA PRO A 265 14.69 30.47 -15.54
C PRO A 265 14.23 29.58 -16.71
N ALA A 266 13.93 30.21 -17.85
CA ALA A 266 13.57 29.54 -19.10
C ALA A 266 14.36 30.17 -20.26
N CYS A 267 15.50 29.57 -20.63
CA CYS A 267 16.39 30.04 -21.70
C CYS A 267 17.02 28.84 -22.46
N PRO A 268 17.25 28.92 -23.79
CA PRO A 268 17.86 27.86 -24.60
C PRO A 268 19.22 27.34 -24.08
N GLN A 269 20.08 28.23 -23.59
CA GLN A 269 21.34 27.88 -22.91
C GLN A 269 21.45 28.72 -21.64
N HIS A 270 21.77 28.05 -20.52
CA HIS A 270 21.97 28.71 -19.22
C HIS A 270 23.20 28.14 -18.52
N GLN A 271 24.16 29.02 -18.24
CA GLN A 271 25.37 28.70 -17.49
C GLN A 271 25.34 29.46 -16.17
N THR A 272 25.55 28.76 -15.06
CA THR A 272 25.67 29.36 -13.73
C THR A 272 27.01 28.99 -13.14
N SER A 273 27.85 29.99 -12.91
CA SER A 273 29.12 29.86 -12.20
C SER A 273 29.00 30.57 -10.87
N LEU A 274 29.22 29.85 -9.76
CA LEU A 274 29.24 30.40 -8.40
C LEU A 274 30.65 30.20 -7.85
N SER A 275 31.38 31.28 -7.59
CA SER A 275 32.83 31.21 -7.39
C SER A 275 33.32 31.02 -5.93
N THR A 276 32.56 31.34 -4.87
CA THR A 276 33.04 31.23 -3.45
C THR A 276 31.88 31.21 -2.40
N THR A 277 32.05 30.52 -1.24
CA THR A 277 30.99 30.11 -0.25
C THR A 277 30.99 30.84 1.12
N PRO A 278 29.92 30.77 1.99
CA PRO A 278 28.70 29.93 1.89
C PRO A 278 27.30 30.56 2.14
N ASN A 279 26.31 29.94 1.46
CA ASN A 279 24.87 30.00 1.75
C ASN A 279 24.46 28.91 2.77
N GLN A 280 23.45 29.15 3.62
CA GLN A 280 22.96 28.16 4.60
C GLN A 280 21.89 27.19 4.06
N LEU A 281 21.09 27.55 3.05
CA LEU A 281 19.98 26.72 2.58
C LEU A 281 19.52 27.04 1.14
N VAL A 282 19.48 26.03 0.26
CA VAL A 282 18.89 26.13 -1.10
C VAL A 282 17.66 25.23 -1.19
N ARG A 283 16.50 25.78 -1.61
CA ARG A 283 15.24 25.03 -1.78
C ARG A 283 14.50 25.44 -3.06
N ASN A 284 13.89 24.45 -3.73
CA ASN A 284 12.92 24.62 -4.82
C ASN A 284 13.43 25.42 -6.03
N THR A 285 14.51 24.97 -6.66
CA THR A 285 14.93 25.47 -7.98
C THR A 285 14.46 24.51 -9.08
N LYS A 286 13.87 25.07 -10.16
CA LYS A 286 13.30 24.30 -11.27
C LYS A 286 13.73 24.91 -12.62
N PRO A 287 14.99 24.74 -13.03
CA PRO A 287 15.46 25.21 -14.33
C PRO A 287 14.87 24.35 -15.46
N ALA A 288 14.50 24.99 -16.57
CA ALA A 288 14.05 24.35 -17.79
C ALA A 288 14.81 24.94 -18.99
N CYS A 289 15.93 24.31 -19.37
CA CYS A 289 16.82 24.76 -20.44
C CYS A 289 17.34 23.55 -21.26
N PRO A 290 17.44 23.62 -22.60
CA PRO A 290 18.00 22.56 -23.46
C PRO A 290 19.40 22.06 -23.05
N GLN A 291 20.29 22.95 -22.63
CA GLN A 291 21.60 22.62 -22.08
C GLN A 291 21.84 23.43 -20.79
N HIS A 292 22.24 22.73 -19.72
CA HIS A 292 22.54 23.34 -18.42
C HIS A 292 23.82 22.76 -17.83
N GLN A 293 24.80 23.63 -17.59
CA GLN A 293 26.06 23.27 -16.95
C GLN A 293 26.17 24.02 -15.62
N THR A 294 26.47 23.29 -14.55
CA THR A 294 26.75 23.86 -13.23
C THR A 294 28.10 23.35 -12.77
N SER A 295 29.04 24.28 -12.61
CA SER A 295 30.36 24.01 -12.05
C SER A 295 30.41 24.58 -10.65
N LEU A 296 30.60 23.72 -9.64
CA LEU A 296 30.79 24.11 -8.25
C LEU A 296 32.26 23.82 -7.90
N SER A 297 33.08 24.85 -7.73
CA SER A 297 34.52 24.68 -7.59
C SER A 297 34.97 24.33 -6.16
N THR A 298 34.23 24.68 -5.12
CA THR A 298 34.62 24.45 -3.71
C THR A 298 33.41 24.27 -2.75
N THR A 299 33.58 23.45 -1.71
CA THR A 299 32.60 23.04 -0.64
C THR A 299 31.98 24.27 0.09
N PRO A 300 30.76 24.31 0.72
CA PRO A 300 29.93 23.23 1.31
C PRO A 300 28.37 23.35 1.19
N ASN A 301 27.60 22.41 1.77
CA ASN A 301 26.18 22.58 2.16
C ASN A 301 25.78 21.61 3.29
N GLN A 302 25.09 22.09 4.35
CA GLN A 302 24.48 21.23 5.39
C GLN A 302 23.18 20.56 4.91
N LEU A 303 22.45 21.12 3.93
CA LEU A 303 21.19 20.54 3.47
C LEU A 303 20.74 21.07 2.09
N VAL A 304 20.73 20.20 1.08
CA VAL A 304 20.07 20.45 -0.22
C VAL A 304 18.73 19.70 -0.24
N ARG A 305 17.63 20.38 -0.55
CA ARG A 305 16.29 19.76 -0.68
C ARG A 305 15.54 20.25 -1.91
N ASN A 306 14.89 19.32 -2.62
CA ASN A 306 13.89 19.58 -3.67
C ASN A 306 14.42 20.38 -4.88
N THR A 307 15.43 19.86 -5.58
CA THR A 307 15.81 20.36 -6.91
C THR A 307 15.28 19.41 -7.99
N LYS A 308 14.66 19.97 -9.04
CA LYS A 308 14.05 19.20 -10.13
C LYS A 308 14.45 19.80 -11.49
N PRO A 309 15.68 19.57 -11.96
CA PRO A 309 16.10 20.01 -13.29
C PRO A 309 15.44 19.14 -14.37
N ALA A 310 15.02 19.77 -15.47
CA ALA A 310 14.49 19.11 -16.66
C ALA A 310 15.22 19.68 -17.89
N CYS A 311 16.26 18.98 -18.34
CA CYS A 311 17.12 19.39 -19.47
C CYS A 311 17.53 18.15 -20.30
N PRO A 312 17.57 18.20 -21.65
CA PRO A 312 18.09 17.13 -22.50
C PRO A 312 19.51 16.66 -22.16
N GLN A 313 20.42 17.58 -21.84
CA GLN A 313 21.79 17.30 -21.37
C GLN A 313 22.09 18.09 -20.09
N HIS A 314 22.57 17.39 -19.06
CA HIS A 314 22.96 17.98 -17.77
C HIS A 314 24.26 17.36 -17.28
N GLN A 315 25.28 18.19 -17.09
CA GLN A 315 26.58 17.79 -16.54
C GLN A 315 26.81 18.50 -15.21
N THR A 316 27.14 17.72 -14.18
CA THR A 316 27.52 18.25 -12.86
C THR A 316 28.81 17.59 -12.44
N SER A 317 29.84 18.40 -12.21
CA SER A 317 31.11 17.95 -11.65
C SER A 317 31.18 18.43 -10.20
N LEU A 318 31.33 17.49 -9.26
CA LEU A 318 31.52 17.76 -7.84
C LEU A 318 32.92 17.28 -7.45
N SER A 319 33.76 18.18 -6.94
CA SER A 319 35.17 17.88 -6.65
C SER A 319 35.41 17.23 -5.27
N ALA A 320 34.46 17.24 -4.31
CA ALA A 320 34.63 16.64 -2.98
C ALA A 320 33.31 16.28 -2.24
N THR A 321 33.40 15.36 -1.26
CA THR A 321 32.31 14.69 -0.50
C THR A 321 31.45 15.64 0.37
N PRO A 322 30.10 15.54 0.41
CA PRO A 322 29.25 16.29 1.34
C PRO A 322 29.22 15.67 2.76
N ASN A 323 29.27 16.50 3.80
CA ASN A 323 29.53 16.00 5.15
C ASN A 323 28.34 15.42 5.95
N GLN A 324 27.04 15.64 5.65
CA GLN A 324 25.98 15.04 6.50
C GLN A 324 24.64 14.58 5.88
N LEU A 325 24.07 15.12 4.79
CA LEU A 325 22.83 14.54 4.21
C LEU A 325 22.41 15.14 2.85
N VAL A 326 22.13 14.29 1.86
CA VAL A 326 21.43 14.68 0.61
C VAL A 326 20.03 14.06 0.62
N ARG A 327 18.96 14.86 0.47
CA ARG A 327 17.57 14.37 0.40
C ARG A 327 16.83 15.00 -0.79
N ASN A 328 16.05 14.19 -1.52
CA ASN A 328 15.14 14.63 -2.60
C ASN A 328 15.79 15.40 -3.77
N THR A 329 16.74 14.76 -4.47
CA THR A 329 17.16 15.18 -5.81
C THR A 329 16.51 14.25 -6.85
N LYS A 330 15.80 14.81 -7.84
CA LYS A 330 15.14 14.04 -8.91
C LYS A 330 15.46 14.68 -10.28
N PRO A 331 16.63 14.40 -10.87
CA PRO A 331 16.92 14.84 -12.22
C PRO A 331 16.09 14.02 -13.22
N ALA A 332 15.52 14.70 -14.23
CA ALA A 332 14.84 14.06 -15.35
C ALA A 332 15.54 14.51 -16.63
N CYS A 333 16.64 13.84 -16.97
CA CYS A 333 17.46 14.11 -18.15
C CYS A 333 17.87 12.78 -18.81
N PRO A 334 17.70 12.59 -20.14
CA PRO A 334 18.05 11.35 -20.83
C PRO A 334 19.57 11.07 -20.91
N GLN A 335 20.42 12.10 -20.88
CA GLN A 335 21.88 11.97 -20.76
C GLN A 335 22.38 12.74 -19.53
N HIS A 336 22.61 11.99 -18.44
CA HIS A 336 23.12 12.52 -17.17
C HIS A 336 24.43 11.81 -16.81
N GLN A 337 25.54 12.56 -16.73
CA GLN A 337 26.80 12.07 -16.18
C GLN A 337 27.07 12.75 -14.84
N THR A 338 27.38 11.94 -13.83
CA THR A 338 27.91 12.38 -12.53
C THR A 338 29.16 11.58 -12.24
N SER A 339 30.30 12.25 -12.12
CA SER A 339 31.51 11.65 -11.58
C SER A 339 31.57 11.91 -10.08
N LEU A 340 31.74 10.84 -9.28
CA LEU A 340 31.98 10.88 -7.83
C LEU A 340 33.27 10.10 -7.56
N SER A 341 34.19 10.67 -6.78
CA SER A 341 35.56 10.15 -6.67
C SER A 341 35.85 9.18 -5.52
N ALA A 342 34.89 8.72 -4.69
CA ALA A 342 35.09 7.63 -3.72
C ALA A 342 33.79 7.07 -3.07
N THR A 343 33.83 5.84 -2.54
CA THR A 343 32.73 5.08 -1.90
C THR A 343 32.23 5.72 -0.59
N PRO A 344 30.90 5.89 -0.34
CA PRO A 344 30.40 6.55 0.86
C PRO A 344 30.47 5.68 2.13
N ASN A 345 30.98 6.25 3.22
CA ASN A 345 30.81 5.71 4.58
C ASN A 345 29.44 6.15 5.13
N GLN A 346 28.55 5.16 5.30
CA GLN A 346 27.21 5.21 5.92
C GLN A 346 25.99 5.60 5.05
N LEU A 347 25.07 4.62 4.98
CA LEU A 347 23.65 4.64 4.60
C LEU A 347 23.23 5.50 3.37
N VAL A 348 23.29 4.89 2.19
CA VAL A 348 22.48 5.34 1.03
C VAL A 348 21.04 4.84 1.23
N ARG A 349 20.13 5.71 1.70
CA ARG A 349 18.67 5.47 1.64
C ARG A 349 18.07 6.21 0.45
N ASN A 350 17.19 5.53 -0.30
CA ASN A 350 16.48 5.95 -1.52
C ASN A 350 17.29 5.85 -2.83
N THR A 351 17.52 4.63 -3.30
CA THR A 351 17.58 4.33 -4.73
C THR A 351 16.19 4.54 -5.35
N LYS A 352 16.12 5.36 -6.42
CA LYS A 352 14.98 5.69 -7.30
C LYS A 352 13.56 5.33 -6.78
N LEU A 353 12.79 6.32 -6.32
CA LEU A 353 11.32 6.27 -6.46
C LEU A 353 10.97 6.49 -7.94
N THR A 354 10.83 5.38 -8.66
CA THR A 354 9.80 5.21 -9.69
C THR A 354 8.52 5.89 -9.23
N LYS A 355 7.77 6.52 -10.14
CA LYS A 355 6.49 7.13 -9.76
C LYS A 355 5.59 5.97 -9.31
N GLN A 356 5.49 5.74 -8.00
CA GLN A 356 4.71 4.63 -7.45
C GLN A 356 3.29 4.72 -7.99
N ASN A 357 2.77 3.59 -8.45
CA ASN A 357 1.41 3.51 -8.92
C ASN A 357 0.46 4.02 -7.82
N PRO A 358 -0.45 4.99 -8.11
CA PRO A 358 -1.29 5.60 -7.08
C PRO A 358 -2.17 4.60 -6.33
N TYR A 359 -2.64 3.55 -6.99
CA TYR A 359 -3.43 2.49 -6.39
C TYR A 359 -2.58 1.70 -5.38
N VAL A 360 -1.43 1.17 -5.81
CA VAL A 360 -0.49 0.42 -4.95
C VAL A 360 -0.07 1.25 -3.74
N ALA A 361 0.28 2.52 -3.95
CA ALA A 361 0.63 3.43 -2.86
C ALA A 361 -0.53 3.67 -1.87
N ALA A 362 -1.77 3.71 -2.37
CA ALA A 362 -2.96 3.83 -1.53
C ALA A 362 -3.22 2.56 -0.73
N VAL A 363 -3.08 1.38 -1.33
CA VAL A 363 -3.18 0.07 -0.66
C VAL A 363 -2.19 -0.04 0.49
N TYR A 364 -0.92 0.31 0.28
CA TYR A 364 0.08 0.32 1.37
C TYR A 364 -0.29 1.29 2.48
N GLY A 365 -0.75 2.50 2.12
CA GLY A 365 -1.19 3.48 3.10
C GLY A 365 -2.38 3.00 3.93
N LEU A 366 -3.37 2.37 3.30
CA LEU A 366 -4.56 1.81 3.95
C LEU A 366 -4.21 0.64 4.86
N THR A 367 -3.34 -0.26 4.41
CA THR A 367 -2.86 -1.40 5.20
C THR A 367 -2.17 -0.93 6.49
N ASN A 368 -1.23 0.03 6.37
CA ASN A 368 -0.53 0.58 7.53
C ASN A 368 -1.49 1.32 8.48
N LEU A 369 -2.41 2.13 7.95
CA LEU A 369 -3.39 2.85 8.79
C LEU A 369 -4.35 1.90 9.50
N THR A 370 -4.74 0.80 8.86
CA THR A 370 -5.58 -0.25 9.46
C THR A 370 -4.83 -0.95 10.59
N LEU A 371 -3.56 -1.32 10.38
CA LEU A 371 -2.74 -1.93 11.42
C LEU A 371 -2.54 -0.99 12.61
N GLN A 372 -2.22 0.28 12.37
CA GLN A 372 -2.09 1.27 13.45
C GLN A 372 -3.41 1.48 14.18
N ARG A 373 -4.53 1.50 13.46
CA ARG A 373 -5.87 1.57 14.06
C ARG A 373 -6.15 0.37 14.95
N PHE A 374 -5.76 -0.83 14.53
CA PHE A 374 -5.92 -2.04 15.33
C PHE A 374 -5.07 -2.01 16.61
N LEU A 375 -3.82 -1.56 16.52
CA LEU A 375 -2.91 -1.53 17.67
C LEU A 375 -3.28 -0.47 18.71
N LEU A 376 -3.91 0.63 18.30
CA LEU A 376 -4.25 1.75 19.18
C LEU A 376 -5.74 1.74 19.54
N PHE A 377 -6.07 1.18 20.71
CA PHE A 377 -7.47 1.03 21.16
C PHE A 377 -8.33 2.32 21.14
N PRO A 378 -7.81 3.55 21.39
CA PRO A 378 -8.64 4.75 21.29
C PRO A 378 -9.17 4.98 19.86
N LEU A 379 -8.46 4.47 18.84
CA LEU A 379 -8.84 4.56 17.43
C LEU A 379 -9.85 3.50 17.00
N HIS A 380 -10.26 2.58 17.89
CA HIS A 380 -11.27 1.57 17.58
C HIS A 380 -12.68 2.16 17.45
N SER A 381 -12.92 3.35 18.02
CA SER A 381 -14.15 4.11 17.82
C SER A 381 -14.14 4.74 16.43
N ASP A 382 -15.17 4.47 15.62
CA ASP A 382 -15.32 5.08 14.29
C ASP A 382 -15.40 6.62 14.39
N LEU A 383 -16.19 7.12 15.35
CA LEU A 383 -16.33 8.56 15.57
C LEU A 383 -14.98 9.21 15.87
N ILE A 384 -14.21 8.66 16.82
CA ILE A 384 -12.91 9.23 17.19
C ILE A 384 -11.96 9.13 16.00
N TYR A 385 -11.89 7.97 15.34
CA TYR A 385 -10.95 7.73 14.26
C TYR A 385 -11.10 8.74 13.12
N TYR A 386 -12.32 8.97 12.64
CA TYR A 386 -12.56 9.88 11.52
C TYR A 386 -12.39 11.38 11.86
N LEU A 387 -12.31 11.74 13.14
CA LEU A 387 -11.92 13.07 13.59
C LEU A 387 -10.40 13.28 13.65
N THR A 388 -9.61 12.19 13.56
CA THR A 388 -8.14 12.28 13.57
C THR A 388 -7.56 12.54 12.17
N PRO A 389 -6.32 13.07 12.08
CA PRO A 389 -5.58 13.13 10.80
C PRO A 389 -5.40 11.76 10.14
N MET A 390 -5.31 10.68 10.92
CA MET A 390 -5.22 9.31 10.41
C MET A 390 -6.51 8.89 9.71
N GLY A 391 -7.67 9.13 10.32
CA GLY A 391 -8.96 8.81 9.72
C GLY A 391 -9.25 9.65 8.47
N TYR A 392 -8.89 10.95 8.47
CA TYR A 392 -8.98 11.78 7.27
C TYR A 392 -8.10 11.23 6.14
N ARG A 393 -6.86 10.84 6.44
CA ARG A 393 -5.95 10.23 5.46
C ARG A 393 -6.50 8.90 4.95
N PHE A 394 -7.02 8.05 5.83
CA PHE A 394 -7.65 6.77 5.47
C PHE A 394 -8.78 6.99 4.46
N TRP A 395 -9.72 7.89 4.78
CA TRP A 395 -10.83 8.22 3.88
C TRP A 395 -10.37 8.72 2.51
N ARG A 396 -9.35 9.58 2.47
CA ARG A 396 -8.78 10.08 1.21
C ARG A 396 -8.17 8.94 0.37
N LEU A 397 -7.52 7.96 1.01
CA LEU A 397 -6.96 6.81 0.32
C LEU A 397 -8.04 5.83 -0.16
N CYS A 398 -9.12 5.63 0.62
CA CYS A 398 -10.30 4.88 0.18
C CYS A 398 -10.85 5.44 -1.14
N ARG A 399 -10.94 6.78 -1.26
CA ARG A 399 -11.38 7.40 -2.52
C ARG A 399 -10.51 7.06 -3.73
N VAL A 400 -9.19 6.91 -3.53
CA VAL A 400 -8.26 6.57 -4.62
C VAL A 400 -8.49 5.15 -5.10
N VAL A 401 -8.64 4.20 -4.18
CA VAL A 401 -8.88 2.78 -4.52
C VAL A 401 -10.28 2.58 -5.10
N HIS A 402 -11.31 3.24 -4.55
CA HIS A 402 -12.68 3.20 -5.09
C HIS A 402 -12.75 3.75 -6.51
N GLN A 403 -12.12 4.91 -6.77
CA GLN A 403 -12.09 5.50 -8.11
C GLN A 403 -11.41 4.57 -9.13
N HIS A 404 -10.38 3.83 -8.70
CA HIS A 404 -9.70 2.86 -9.55
C HIS A 404 -10.62 1.68 -9.89
N SER A 405 -11.27 1.08 -8.90
CA SER A 405 -12.23 -0.01 -9.08
C SER A 405 -13.43 0.40 -9.94
N GLU A 406 -13.97 1.59 -9.70
CA GLU A 406 -15.06 2.16 -10.52
C GLU A 406 -14.65 2.35 -11.98
N THR A 407 -13.41 2.77 -12.23
CA THR A 407 -12.85 2.89 -13.59
C THR A 407 -12.75 1.51 -14.25
N VAL A 408 -12.19 0.52 -13.56
CA VAL A 408 -12.11 -0.87 -14.04
C VAL A 408 -13.49 -1.43 -14.41
N ILE A 409 -14.48 -1.23 -13.53
CA ILE A 409 -15.86 -1.70 -13.75
C ILE A 409 -16.49 -1.00 -14.97
N ARG A 410 -16.34 0.32 -15.07
CA ARG A 410 -16.88 1.10 -16.19
C ARG A 410 -16.27 0.67 -17.51
N ASP A 411 -14.94 0.61 -17.57
CA ASP A 411 -14.21 0.29 -18.80
C ASP A 411 -14.56 -1.13 -19.28
N ARG A 412 -14.73 -2.10 -18.37
CA ARG A 412 -15.21 -3.45 -18.73
C ARG A 412 -16.66 -3.46 -19.20
N ARG A 413 -17.55 -2.69 -18.57
CA ARG A 413 -18.95 -2.54 -19.02
C ARG A 413 -19.02 -1.99 -20.45
N GLU A 414 -18.18 -1.02 -20.79
CA GLU A 414 -18.09 -0.46 -22.15
C GLU A 414 -17.56 -1.49 -23.15
N ALA A 415 -16.50 -2.24 -22.79
CA ALA A 415 -15.97 -3.31 -23.64
C ALA A 415 -17.03 -4.40 -23.93
N LEU A 416 -17.79 -4.82 -22.91
CA LEU A 416 -18.86 -5.81 -23.08
C LEU A 416 -19.98 -5.34 -24.02
N LYS A 417 -20.33 -4.04 -24.01
CA LYS A 417 -21.30 -3.48 -24.96
C LYS A 417 -20.78 -3.57 -26.39
N ASN A 418 -19.50 -3.27 -26.61
CA ASN A 418 -18.88 -3.36 -27.93
C ASN A 418 -18.76 -4.81 -28.42
N GLU A 419 -18.43 -5.75 -27.54
CA GLU A 419 -18.40 -7.19 -27.84
C GLU A 419 -19.78 -7.73 -28.26
N GLN A 420 -20.85 -7.28 -27.60
CA GLN A 420 -22.22 -7.65 -27.96
C GLN A 420 -22.66 -7.10 -29.32
N LEU A 421 -22.19 -5.92 -29.70
CA LEU A 421 -22.47 -5.32 -31.00
C LEU A 421 -21.73 -6.00 -32.16
N GLN A 422 -20.64 -6.72 -31.88
CA GLN A 422 -19.78 -7.37 -32.87
C GLN A 422 -20.08 -8.88 -33.04
N ASP A 423 -21.30 -9.33 -32.68
CA ASP A 423 -21.80 -10.71 -32.64
C ASP A 423 -20.89 -11.77 -33.32
N SER A 424 -19.96 -12.30 -32.54
CA SER A 424 -19.00 -13.32 -33.01
C SER A 424 -19.45 -14.75 -32.74
N GLY A 425 -20.67 -14.97 -32.22
CA GLY A 425 -21.26 -16.30 -31.99
C GLY A 425 -20.50 -17.22 -31.02
N GLN A 426 -19.32 -16.83 -30.53
CA GLN A 426 -18.43 -17.68 -29.75
C GLN A 426 -18.61 -17.43 -28.26
N ARG A 427 -19.60 -18.10 -27.67
CA ARG A 427 -19.81 -18.09 -26.21
C ARG A 427 -18.61 -18.75 -25.52
N ARG A 428 -17.85 -17.97 -24.75
CA ARG A 428 -16.82 -18.54 -23.86
C ARG A 428 -17.49 -19.49 -22.88
N LYS A 429 -16.98 -20.74 -22.79
CA LYS A 429 -17.49 -21.78 -21.89
C LYS A 429 -17.37 -21.39 -20.42
N TYR A 430 -16.37 -20.59 -20.09
CA TYR A 430 -16.13 -20.07 -18.74
C TYR A 430 -15.99 -18.54 -18.77
N LEU A 431 -16.47 -17.89 -17.72
CA LEU A 431 -16.40 -16.44 -17.55
C LEU A 431 -15.31 -16.08 -16.54
N ASP A 432 -14.63 -14.95 -16.79
CA ASP A 432 -13.70 -14.34 -15.85
C ASP A 432 -14.45 -13.75 -14.65
N PHE A 433 -13.73 -13.44 -13.56
CA PHE A 433 -14.33 -12.99 -12.30
C PHE A 433 -15.24 -11.76 -12.45
N LEU A 434 -14.78 -10.70 -13.11
CA LEU A 434 -15.61 -9.49 -13.30
C LEU A 434 -16.78 -9.75 -14.25
N ASP A 435 -16.60 -10.60 -15.25
CA ASP A 435 -17.68 -11.02 -16.14
C ASP A 435 -18.78 -11.79 -15.41
N ILE A 436 -18.43 -12.63 -14.42
CA ILE A 436 -19.40 -13.28 -13.54
C ILE A 436 -20.18 -12.25 -12.74
N LEU A 437 -19.50 -11.29 -12.11
CA LEU A 437 -20.15 -10.22 -11.35
C LEU A 437 -21.11 -9.37 -12.20
N LEU A 438 -20.76 -9.12 -13.46
CA LEU A 438 -21.55 -8.29 -14.38
C LEU A 438 -22.69 -9.04 -15.10
N LYS A 439 -22.52 -10.35 -15.37
CA LYS A 439 -23.46 -11.14 -16.20
C LYS A 439 -24.39 -12.02 -15.38
N THR A 440 -24.00 -12.44 -14.18
CA THR A 440 -24.81 -13.41 -13.43
C THR A 440 -26.02 -12.76 -12.77
N LYS A 441 -27.13 -13.48 -12.82
CA LYS A 441 -28.40 -13.16 -12.18
C LYS A 441 -28.78 -14.28 -11.22
N ASP A 442 -29.47 -13.95 -10.15
CA ASP A 442 -30.05 -14.91 -9.23
C ASP A 442 -31.26 -15.65 -9.83
N GLU A 443 -31.85 -16.56 -9.06
CA GLU A 443 -33.02 -17.35 -9.46
C GLU A 443 -34.25 -16.49 -9.79
N ASN A 444 -34.30 -15.24 -9.28
CA ASN A 444 -35.36 -14.27 -9.55
C ASN A 444 -35.01 -13.32 -10.72
N GLY A 445 -33.87 -13.53 -11.38
CA GLY A 445 -33.40 -12.70 -12.49
C GLY A 445 -32.70 -11.39 -12.08
N ASN A 446 -32.42 -11.19 -10.79
CA ASN A 446 -31.74 -10.00 -10.26
C ASN A 446 -30.21 -10.18 -10.26
N GLY A 447 -29.48 -9.20 -10.77
CA GLY A 447 -28.02 -9.15 -10.65
C GLY A 447 -27.57 -8.58 -9.30
N LEU A 448 -26.26 -8.55 -9.07
CA LEU A 448 -25.68 -7.78 -7.98
C LEU A 448 -25.88 -6.27 -8.19
N SER A 449 -26.08 -5.53 -7.11
CA SER A 449 -26.10 -4.06 -7.17
C SER A 449 -24.72 -3.49 -7.51
N ASP A 450 -24.67 -2.27 -8.05
CA ASP A 450 -23.41 -1.58 -8.37
C ASP A 450 -22.48 -1.46 -7.15
N ALA A 451 -23.07 -1.26 -5.96
CA ALA A 451 -22.31 -1.25 -4.70
C ALA A 451 -21.73 -2.63 -4.36
N GLU A 452 -22.50 -3.72 -4.52
CA GLU A 452 -22.00 -5.07 -4.29
C GLU A 452 -20.92 -5.48 -5.29
N ILE A 453 -21.05 -5.09 -6.56
CA ILE A 453 -20.03 -5.33 -7.57
C ILE A 453 -18.74 -4.59 -7.20
N ARG A 454 -18.83 -3.31 -6.82
CA ARG A 454 -17.65 -2.53 -6.39
C ARG A 454 -17.01 -3.15 -5.14
N ASP A 455 -17.80 -3.55 -4.16
CA ASP A 455 -17.29 -4.18 -2.93
C ASP A 455 -16.53 -5.49 -3.22
N GLU A 456 -17.03 -6.35 -4.13
CA GLU A 456 -16.31 -7.56 -4.54
C GLU A 456 -15.06 -7.25 -5.38
N VAL A 457 -15.10 -6.23 -6.24
CA VAL A 457 -13.92 -5.79 -7.01
C VAL A 457 -12.85 -5.20 -6.08
N ASP A 458 -13.21 -4.30 -5.16
CA ASP A 458 -12.26 -3.74 -4.19
C ASP A 458 -11.62 -4.83 -3.33
N THR A 459 -12.42 -5.78 -2.86
CA THR A 459 -11.96 -6.96 -2.12
C THR A 459 -10.96 -7.77 -2.95
N PHE A 460 -11.34 -8.16 -4.16
CA PHE A 460 -10.53 -9.04 -4.99
C PHE A 460 -9.25 -8.38 -5.49
N MET A 461 -9.32 -7.09 -5.83
CA MET A 461 -8.16 -6.32 -6.23
C MET A 461 -7.14 -6.23 -5.10
N PHE A 462 -7.56 -5.97 -3.86
CA PHE A 462 -6.66 -5.96 -2.72
C PHE A 462 -6.07 -7.35 -2.45
N GLU A 463 -6.92 -8.36 -2.26
CA GLU A 463 -6.49 -9.71 -1.85
C GLU A 463 -5.62 -10.40 -2.89
N GLY A 464 -5.93 -10.25 -4.18
CA GLY A 464 -5.31 -11.00 -5.27
C GLY A 464 -3.88 -10.57 -5.60
N HIS A 465 -3.54 -9.29 -5.43
CA HIS A 465 -2.22 -8.77 -5.80
C HIS A 465 -1.24 -8.64 -4.63
N ASP A 466 -1.67 -8.10 -3.50
CA ASP A 466 -0.78 -7.70 -2.40
C ASP A 466 -0.21 -8.93 -1.68
N THR A 467 -1.05 -9.93 -1.42
CA THR A 467 -0.64 -11.20 -0.79
C THR A 467 0.30 -12.01 -1.67
N THR A 468 -0.01 -12.12 -2.96
CA THR A 468 0.84 -12.79 -3.97
C THR A 468 2.19 -12.07 -4.11
N ALA A 469 2.20 -10.73 -4.08
CA ALA A 469 3.42 -9.95 -4.18
C ALA A 469 4.37 -10.22 -3.00
N SER A 470 3.81 -10.27 -1.78
CA SER A 470 4.56 -10.61 -0.57
C SER A 470 5.14 -12.02 -0.67
N GLY A 471 4.33 -13.01 -1.04
CA GLY A 471 4.77 -14.42 -1.13
C GLY A 471 5.88 -14.63 -2.16
N LEU A 472 5.74 -14.02 -3.34
CA LEU A 472 6.78 -14.07 -4.38
C LEU A 472 8.06 -13.34 -3.96
N SER A 473 7.94 -12.17 -3.32
CA SER A 473 9.10 -11.40 -2.89
C SER A 473 9.92 -12.13 -1.83
N TRP A 474 9.26 -12.76 -0.85
CA TRP A 474 9.93 -13.60 0.14
C TRP A 474 10.52 -14.86 -0.49
N THR A 475 9.84 -15.46 -1.48
CA THR A 475 10.38 -16.61 -2.22
C THR A 475 11.66 -16.23 -2.95
N LEU A 476 11.67 -15.10 -3.67
CA LEU A 476 12.86 -14.60 -4.35
C LEU A 476 13.98 -14.25 -3.37
N TYR A 477 13.67 -13.66 -2.22
CA TYR A 477 14.63 -13.41 -1.15
C TYR A 477 15.27 -14.72 -0.66
N ASN A 478 14.46 -15.73 -0.34
CA ASN A 478 14.96 -17.01 0.15
C ASN A 478 15.81 -17.74 -0.90
N LEU A 479 15.42 -17.70 -2.17
CA LEU A 479 16.23 -18.26 -3.26
C LEU A 479 17.56 -17.52 -3.41
N ALA A 480 17.57 -16.18 -3.31
CA ALA A 480 18.81 -15.40 -3.36
C ALA A 480 19.75 -15.70 -2.17
N ARG A 481 19.19 -16.04 -1.01
CA ARG A 481 19.93 -16.45 0.19
C ARG A 481 20.46 -17.89 0.13
N HIS A 482 19.94 -18.73 -0.76
CA HIS A 482 20.30 -20.15 -0.91
C HIS A 482 20.59 -20.49 -2.38
N PRO A 483 21.77 -20.10 -2.91
CA PRO A 483 22.11 -20.21 -4.33
C PRO A 483 22.01 -21.62 -4.90
N GLU A 484 22.30 -22.65 -4.10
CA GLU A 484 22.18 -24.06 -4.46
C GLU A 484 20.72 -24.45 -4.71
N ARG A 485 19.80 -23.94 -3.89
CA ARG A 485 18.36 -24.15 -4.06
C ARG A 485 17.84 -23.41 -5.29
N GLN A 486 18.29 -22.18 -5.49
CA GLN A 486 17.99 -21.40 -6.68
C GLN A 486 18.48 -22.07 -7.96
N ALA A 487 19.69 -22.64 -7.95
CA ALA A 487 20.25 -23.37 -9.10
C ALA A 487 19.39 -24.59 -9.44
N ARG A 488 18.94 -25.35 -8.43
CA ARG A 488 18.06 -26.50 -8.62
C ARG A 488 16.67 -26.11 -9.15
N CYS A 489 16.06 -25.05 -8.63
CA CYS A 489 14.81 -24.51 -9.21
C CYS A 489 14.98 -24.10 -10.67
N ARG A 490 16.12 -23.46 -11.01
CA ARG A 490 16.43 -23.06 -12.39
C ARG A 490 16.61 -24.28 -13.30
N GLN A 491 17.24 -25.34 -12.82
CA GLN A 491 17.40 -26.59 -13.56
C GLN A 491 16.05 -27.26 -13.82
N GLU A 492 15.19 -27.37 -12.79
CA GLU A 492 13.83 -27.91 -12.93
C GLU A 492 13.01 -27.12 -13.96
N ALA A 493 12.96 -25.79 -13.84
CA ALA A 493 12.26 -24.93 -14.80
C ALA A 493 12.77 -25.11 -16.23
N ARG A 494 14.10 -25.17 -16.44
CA ARG A 494 14.69 -25.40 -17.76
C ARG A 494 14.35 -26.78 -18.32
N SER A 495 14.35 -27.81 -17.48
CA SER A 495 14.02 -29.18 -17.89
C SER A 495 12.57 -29.29 -18.36
N VAL A 496 11.64 -28.67 -17.65
CA VAL A 496 10.21 -28.69 -18.02
C VAL A 496 9.94 -27.87 -19.28
N LEU A 497 10.59 -26.71 -19.41
CA LEU A 497 10.39 -25.86 -20.58
C LEU A 497 11.03 -26.42 -21.86
N GLY A 498 12.12 -27.18 -21.75
CA GLY A 498 12.76 -27.80 -22.92
C GLY A 498 13.17 -26.81 -24.00
N GLY A 499 13.53 -25.57 -23.62
CA GLY A 499 13.89 -24.49 -24.54
C GLY A 499 12.73 -23.57 -24.95
N ARG A 500 11.48 -23.87 -24.58
CA ARG A 500 10.34 -22.95 -24.75
C ARG A 500 10.50 -21.70 -23.89
N SER A 501 9.99 -20.58 -24.37
CA SER A 501 9.92 -19.32 -23.64
C SER A 501 8.65 -19.17 -22.78
N GLU A 502 7.61 -19.94 -23.07
CA GLU A 502 6.29 -19.81 -22.46
C GLU A 502 5.94 -21.01 -21.57
N VAL A 503 5.43 -20.71 -20.38
CA VAL A 503 4.91 -21.69 -19.42
C VAL A 503 3.43 -21.91 -19.70
N THR A 504 3.02 -23.16 -19.82
CA THR A 504 1.63 -23.57 -20.00
C THR A 504 1.05 -24.12 -18.69
N GLY A 505 -0.28 -24.18 -18.58
CA GLY A 505 -0.93 -24.74 -17.39
C GLY A 505 -0.55 -26.20 -17.08
N THR A 506 -0.25 -27.01 -18.10
CA THR A 506 0.21 -28.40 -17.94
C THR A 506 1.63 -28.50 -17.40
N ASP A 507 2.45 -27.46 -17.56
CA ASP A 507 3.81 -27.43 -17.03
C ASP A 507 3.82 -27.31 -15.51
N LEU A 508 2.81 -26.64 -14.93
CA LEU A 508 2.79 -26.30 -13.50
C LEU A 508 2.79 -27.53 -12.58
N SER A 509 2.14 -28.62 -12.98
CA SER A 509 2.16 -29.89 -12.23
C SER A 509 3.53 -30.58 -12.24
N ASN A 510 4.42 -30.17 -13.15
CA ASN A 510 5.75 -30.73 -13.31
C ASN A 510 6.86 -29.88 -12.64
N LEU A 511 6.48 -28.97 -11.73
CA LEU A 511 7.41 -28.12 -10.98
C LEU A 511 7.38 -28.42 -9.46
N PRO A 512 7.58 -29.68 -9.02
CA PRO A 512 7.44 -30.06 -7.62
C PRO A 512 8.46 -29.38 -6.70
N TYR A 513 9.71 -29.18 -7.15
CA TYR A 513 10.74 -28.59 -6.32
C TYR A 513 10.57 -27.08 -6.15
N ILE A 514 10.18 -26.37 -7.21
CA ILE A 514 9.76 -24.96 -7.12
C ILE A 514 8.57 -24.83 -6.17
N THR A 515 7.60 -25.76 -6.24
CA THR A 515 6.44 -25.80 -5.33
C THR A 515 6.88 -25.98 -3.86
N MET A 516 7.86 -26.86 -3.60
CA MET A 516 8.44 -27.02 -2.26
C MET A 516 9.08 -25.71 -1.77
N CYS A 517 9.84 -25.02 -2.62
CA CYS A 517 10.50 -23.77 -2.25
C CYS A 517 9.49 -22.64 -1.96
N ILE A 518 8.42 -22.53 -2.73
CA ILE A 518 7.34 -21.57 -2.49
C ILE A 518 6.66 -21.88 -1.14
N LYS A 519 6.31 -23.15 -0.89
CA LYS A 519 5.68 -23.57 0.37
C LYS A 519 6.58 -23.31 1.57
N GLU A 520 7.87 -23.61 1.48
CA GLU A 520 8.82 -23.36 2.55
C GLU A 520 9.00 -21.85 2.79
N SER A 521 9.01 -21.05 1.73
CA SER A 521 9.03 -19.60 1.87
C SER A 521 7.77 -19.07 2.58
N MET A 522 6.59 -19.60 2.28
CA MET A 522 5.34 -19.21 2.95
C MET A 522 5.26 -19.73 4.38
N ARG A 523 5.91 -20.86 4.69
CA ARG A 523 6.05 -21.39 6.05
C ARG A 523 6.93 -20.48 6.91
N LEU A 524 8.03 -19.98 6.36
CA LEU A 524 8.96 -19.07 7.06
C LEU A 524 8.48 -17.61 7.10
N HIS A 525 7.84 -17.15 6.03
CA HIS A 525 7.41 -15.77 5.85
C HIS A 525 5.95 -15.76 5.41
N THR A 526 5.06 -16.00 6.37
CA THR A 526 3.62 -16.07 6.07
C THR A 526 3.09 -14.69 5.63
N THR A 527 2.43 -14.67 4.47
CA THR A 527 1.92 -13.44 3.84
C THR A 527 0.77 -12.80 4.61
N VAL A 528 -0.05 -13.62 5.28
CA VAL A 528 -1.15 -13.18 6.15
C VAL A 528 -0.91 -13.76 7.54
N PRO A 529 -0.20 -13.03 8.42
CA PRO A 529 0.28 -13.56 9.70
C PRO A 529 -0.83 -13.75 10.74
N GLY A 530 -2.09 -13.41 10.45
CA GLY A 530 -3.15 -13.59 11.42
C GLY A 530 -4.56 -13.55 10.85
N ILE A 531 -5.38 -14.50 11.31
CA ILE A 531 -6.82 -14.56 10.99
C ILE A 531 -7.59 -14.68 12.31
N ALA A 532 -8.49 -13.74 12.56
CA ALA A 532 -9.28 -13.70 13.78
C ALA A 532 -10.76 -14.05 13.53
N ARG A 533 -11.34 -14.76 14.49
CA ARG A 533 -12.77 -15.08 14.53
C ARG A 533 -13.41 -14.46 15.75
N LYS A 534 -14.74 -14.38 15.77
CA LYS A 534 -15.53 -14.09 16.96
C LYS A 534 -16.45 -15.26 17.24
N LEU A 535 -16.29 -15.87 18.41
CA LEU A 535 -17.12 -17.01 18.80
C LEU A 535 -18.58 -16.57 18.99
N THR A 536 -19.49 -17.32 18.40
CA THR A 536 -20.94 -17.21 18.59
C THR A 536 -21.46 -18.29 19.53
N LYS A 537 -20.71 -19.39 19.67
CA LYS A 537 -20.99 -20.49 20.59
C LYS A 537 -19.78 -20.78 21.49
N PRO A 538 -19.98 -21.43 22.65
CA PRO A 538 -18.85 -21.93 23.44
C PRO A 538 -18.03 -22.92 22.63
N ILE A 539 -16.72 -22.94 22.84
CA ILE A 539 -15.82 -23.92 22.24
C ILE A 539 -14.89 -24.53 23.28
N THR A 540 -14.63 -25.83 23.15
CA THR A 540 -13.75 -26.59 24.05
C THR A 540 -12.60 -27.16 23.23
N PHE A 541 -11.39 -26.92 23.72
CA PHE A 541 -10.15 -27.40 23.11
C PHE A 541 -9.81 -28.83 23.58
N PRO A 542 -8.90 -29.54 22.89
CA PRO A 542 -8.54 -30.91 23.24
C PRO A 542 -7.98 -31.11 24.66
N ASP A 543 -7.43 -30.06 25.27
CA ASP A 543 -6.92 -30.09 26.65
C ASP A 543 -8.01 -29.82 27.72
N GLY A 544 -9.28 -29.73 27.31
CA GLY A 544 -10.43 -29.46 28.18
C GLY A 544 -10.67 -27.99 28.49
N LYS A 545 -9.78 -27.06 28.10
CA LYS A 545 -10.03 -25.62 28.27
C LYS A 545 -11.14 -25.16 27.34
N SER A 546 -11.92 -24.18 27.78
CA SER A 546 -13.06 -23.66 27.02
C SER A 546 -13.15 -22.15 27.00
N LEU A 547 -13.62 -21.63 25.86
CA LEU A 547 -13.94 -20.23 25.65
C LEU A 547 -15.45 -20.05 25.49
N PRO A 548 -16.04 -19.01 26.10
CA PRO A 548 -17.44 -18.65 25.89
C PRO A 548 -17.64 -17.87 24.58
N PRO A 549 -18.91 -17.70 24.14
CA PRO A 549 -19.26 -16.77 23.07
C PRO A 549 -18.71 -15.36 23.32
N GLY A 550 -18.39 -14.65 22.25
CA GLY A 550 -17.92 -13.26 22.27
C GLY A 550 -16.40 -13.09 22.43
N VAL A 551 -15.66 -14.14 22.82
CA VAL A 551 -14.19 -14.16 22.80
C VAL A 551 -13.69 -14.29 21.36
N ARG A 552 -12.50 -13.74 21.11
CA ARG A 552 -11.87 -13.71 19.79
C ARG A 552 -10.60 -14.56 19.77
N PRO A 553 -10.65 -15.80 19.28
CA PRO A 553 -9.43 -16.53 18.93
C PRO A 553 -8.82 -15.93 17.67
N VAL A 554 -7.49 -15.80 17.66
CA VAL A 554 -6.69 -15.44 16.50
C VAL A 554 -5.71 -16.56 16.22
N ALA A 555 -5.75 -17.10 15.01
CA ALA A 555 -4.73 -18.02 14.54
C ALA A 555 -3.61 -17.19 13.93
N LEU A 556 -2.44 -17.16 14.58
CA LEU A 556 -1.21 -16.67 13.98
C LEU A 556 -0.38 -17.90 13.59
N PRO A 557 0.06 -18.04 12.33
CA PRO A 557 1.07 -19.04 12.00
C PRO A 557 2.38 -18.63 12.69
N THR A 558 2.92 -19.53 13.50
CA THR A 558 4.23 -19.44 14.14
C THR A 558 5.07 -20.64 13.77
#